data_AF-A0A0M9BRU3-F1
#
_entry.id   AF-A0A0M9BRU3-F1
#
_cell.length_a   1.000
_cell.length_b   1.000
_cell.length_c   1.000
_cell.angle_alpha   90.00
_cell.angle_beta   90.00
_cell.angle_gamma   90.00
#
_symmetry.space_group_name_H-M   'P 1'
#
loop_
_entity.id
_entity.type
_entity.pdbx_description
1 polymer ?
#
loop_
_entity_poly.entity_id
_entity_poly.type
_entity_poly.pdbx_seq_one_letter_code
_entity_poly.pdbx_strand_id
1 'polypeptide(L)' 'TEAFSGDKKAFIENVRKALFASKIVSYAQGFAQMRAASDEYGWDLKYGNIAMIFRGGCIIRSQFLQN' A
#
# COMPACT_ATOMS: atom_id res chain seq x y z
N THR A 1 30.69 -16.37 -7.45
CA THR A 1 29.36 -16.19 -6.84
C THR A 1 28.60 -17.48 -7.05
N GLU A 2 28.19 -18.16 -6.00
CA GLU A 2 27.42 -19.40 -6.14
C GLU A 2 26.04 -19.10 -6.76
N ALA A 3 25.60 -19.96 -7.67
CA ALA A 3 24.27 -19.85 -8.26
C ALA A 3 23.21 -20.27 -7.22
N PHE A 4 22.10 -19.52 -7.15
CA PHE A 4 20.98 -19.85 -6.28
C PHE A 4 20.44 -21.25 -6.61
N SER A 5 20.40 -22.13 -5.61
CA SER A 5 20.02 -23.55 -5.75
C SER A 5 18.60 -23.87 -5.26
N GLY A 6 17.84 -22.88 -4.78
CA GLY A 6 16.48 -23.07 -4.30
C GLY A 6 15.41 -23.12 -5.41
N ASP A 7 14.17 -23.45 -5.05
CA ASP A 7 13.05 -23.37 -5.98
C ASP A 7 12.72 -21.93 -6.36
N LYS A 8 13.04 -21.58 -7.61
CA LYS A 8 12.79 -20.26 -8.18
C LYS A 8 11.31 -19.88 -8.19
N LYS A 9 10.38 -20.82 -8.41
CA LYS A 9 8.95 -20.51 -8.44
C LYS A 9 8.44 -20.15 -7.04
N ALA A 10 8.79 -20.94 -6.03
CA ALA A 10 8.48 -20.64 -4.65
C ALA A 10 9.07 -19.29 -4.20
N PHE A 11 10.31 -19.00 -4.59
CA PHE A 11 10.94 -17.72 -4.27
C PHE A 11 10.21 -16.52 -4.89
N ILE A 12 9.88 -16.58 -6.18
CA ILE A 12 9.12 -15.51 -6.86
C ILE A 12 7.77 -15.28 -6.17
N GLU A 13 7.07 -16.35 -5.79
CA GLU A 13 5.77 -16.23 -5.13
C GLU A 13 5.89 -15.61 -3.72
N ASN A 14 6.93 -15.96 -2.98
CA ASN A 14 7.20 -15.35 -1.68
C ASN A 14 7.51 -13.85 -1.82
N VAL A 15 8.30 -13.46 -2.83
CA VAL A 15 8.56 -12.04 -3.11
C VAL A 15 7.28 -11.31 -3.52
N ARG A 16 6.43 -11.91 -4.34
CA ARG A 16 5.13 -11.34 -4.73
C ARG A 16 4.23 -11.08 -3.51
N LYS A 17 4.14 -12.05 -2.60
CA LYS A 17 3.40 -11.92 -1.34
C LYS A 17 4.00 -10.85 -0.44
N ALA A 18 5.31 -10.85 -0.27
CA ALA A 18 6.02 -9.86 0.54
C ALA A 18 5.81 -8.44 0.01
N LEU A 19 5.90 -8.23 -1.31
CA LEU A 19 5.63 -6.94 -1.93
C LEU A 19 4.21 -6.45 -1.63
N PHE A 20 3.21 -7.32 -1.77
CA PHE A 20 1.83 -6.95 -1.52
C PHE A 20 1.56 -6.67 -0.04
N ALA A 21 2.12 -7.47 0.87
CA ALA A 21 2.03 -7.25 2.31
C ALA A 21 2.70 -5.92 2.72
N SER A 22 3.91 -5.64 2.22
CA SER A 22 4.61 -4.38 2.46
C SER A 22 3.83 -3.17 1.95
N LYS A 23 3.15 -3.30 0.80
CA LYS A 23 2.25 -2.28 0.29
C LYS A 23 1.10 -2.02 1.25
N ILE A 24 0.42 -3.07 1.74
CA ILE A 24 -0.66 -2.93 2.72
C ILE A 24 -0.19 -2.19 3.97
N VAL A 25 0.97 -2.60 4.53
CA VAL A 25 1.54 -1.97 5.72
C VAL A 25 1.85 -0.50 5.50
N SER A 26 2.47 -0.15 4.37
CA SER A 26 2.79 1.24 4.02
C SER A 26 1.53 2.12 3.90
N TYR A 27 0.46 1.62 3.27
CA TYR A 27 -0.81 2.35 3.20
C TYR A 27 -1.46 2.49 4.57
N ALA A 28 -1.46 1.44 5.40
CA ALA A 28 -2.01 1.50 6.76
C ALA A 28 -1.31 2.58 7.60
N GLN A 29 0.02 2.64 7.54
CA GLN A 29 0.83 3.67 8.20
C GLN A 29 0.50 5.08 7.66
N GLY A 30 0.43 5.25 6.34
CA GLY A 30 0.08 6.54 5.73
C GLY A 30 -1.32 7.03 6.13
N PHE A 31 -2.32 6.14 6.19
CA PHE A 31 -3.67 6.49 6.66
C PHE A 31 -3.72 6.79 8.17
N ALA A 32 -2.91 6.11 8.99
CA ALA A 32 -2.77 6.46 10.39
C ALA A 32 -2.15 7.85 10.57
N GLN A 33 -1.13 8.19 9.78
CA GLN A 33 -0.53 9.53 9.77
C GLN A 33 -1.53 10.61 9.31
N MET A 34 -2.32 10.34 8.27
CA MET A 34 -3.39 11.25 7.84
C MET A 34 -4.43 11.47 8.94
N ARG A 35 -4.76 10.44 9.73
CA ARG A 35 -5.67 10.57 10.87
C ARG A 35 -5.10 11.48 11.94
N ALA A 36 -3.85 11.25 12.35
CA ALA A 36 -3.17 12.11 13.32
C ALA A 36 -3.14 13.59 12.85
N ALA A 37 -2.86 13.82 11.56
CA ALA A 37 -2.89 15.17 10.99
C ALA A 37 -4.32 15.77 10.96
N SER A 38 -5.34 14.96 10.66
CA SER A 38 -6.73 15.40 10.69
C SER A 38 -7.16 15.88 12.08
N ASP A 39 -6.72 15.18 13.12
CA ASP A 39 -7.03 15.50 14.51
C ASP A 39 -6.27 16.78 14.95
N GLU A 40 -4.98 16.88 14.62
CA GLU A 40 -4.13 18.03 14.94
C GLU A 40 -4.62 19.33 14.28
N TYR A 41 -5.01 19.26 13.01
CA TYR A 41 -5.38 20.44 12.22
C TYR A 41 -6.89 20.67 12.09
N GLY A 42 -7.72 19.81 12.68
CA GLY A 42 -9.19 19.94 12.63
C GLY A 42 -9.80 19.80 11.23
N TRP A 43 -9.19 18.99 10.35
CA TRP A 43 -9.57 18.92 8.93
C TRP A 43 -10.74 17.98 8.61
N ASP A 44 -11.18 17.13 9.55
CA ASP A 44 -12.26 16.14 9.36
C ASP A 44 -12.10 15.34 8.03
N LEU A 45 -10.91 14.78 7.82
CA LEU A 45 -10.54 14.12 6.57
C LEU A 45 -11.45 12.90 6.28
N LYS A 46 -11.99 12.84 5.06
CA LYS A 46 -12.82 11.73 4.57
C LYS A 46 -11.97 10.67 3.87
N TYR A 47 -11.38 9.75 4.66
CA TYR A 47 -10.43 8.74 4.17
C TYR A 47 -10.94 7.89 3.00
N GLY A 48 -12.24 7.52 3.02
CA GLY A 48 -12.87 6.80 1.91
C GLY A 48 -12.78 7.58 0.61
N ASN A 49 -13.15 8.87 0.63
CA ASN A 49 -13.09 9.76 -0.54
C ASN A 49 -11.66 9.95 -1.05
N ILE A 50 -10.69 10.10 -0.15
CA ILE A 50 -9.27 10.19 -0.50
C ILE A 50 -8.83 8.94 -1.27
N ALA A 51 -9.16 7.74 -0.77
CA ALA A 51 -8.88 6.49 -1.46
C ALA A 51 -9.58 6.43 -2.84
N MET A 52 -10.80 6.96 -2.98
CA MET A 52 -11.51 7.00 -4.27
C MET A 52 -10.82 7.87 -5.32
N ILE A 53 -10.34 9.05 -4.92
CA ILE A 53 -9.67 9.99 -5.84
C ILE A 53 -8.33 9.40 -6.30
N PHE A 54 -7.63 8.67 -5.42
CA PHE A 54 -6.38 7.99 -5.77
C PHE A 54 -6.53 6.80 -6.75
N ARG A 55 -7.75 6.44 -7.15
CA ARG A 55 -7.96 5.35 -8.13
C ARG A 55 -7.60 5.75 -9.57
N GLY A 56 -7.49 7.04 -9.88
CA GLY A 56 -7.19 7.54 -11.21
C GLY A 56 -6.28 8.77 -11.21
N GLY A 57 -5.65 9.08 -12.33
CA GLY A 57 -4.87 10.31 -12.55
C GLY A 57 -3.54 10.43 -11.80
N CYS A 58 -3.35 9.70 -10.69
CA CYS A 58 -2.12 9.71 -9.90
C CYS A 58 -1.21 8.49 -10.20
N ILE A 59 0.06 8.60 -9.78
CA ILE A 59 1.08 7.53 -9.95
C ILE A 59 0.70 6.29 -9.12
N ILE A 60 0.15 6.47 -7.92
CA ILE A 60 -0.12 5.39 -6.96
C ILE A 60 -1.44 4.63 -7.23
N ARG A 61 -2.12 4.92 -8.34
CA ARG A 61 -3.39 4.29 -8.72
C ARG A 61 -3.26 2.76 -8.77
N SER A 62 -4.24 2.05 -8.20
CA SER A 62 -4.28 0.58 -8.28
C SER A 62 -5.64 0.02 -7.88
N GLN A 63 -5.97 -1.18 -8.36
CA GLN A 63 -7.18 -1.92 -7.96
C GLN A 63 -7.26 -2.19 -6.45
N PHE A 64 -6.11 -2.18 -5.75
CA PHE A 64 -6.06 -2.25 -4.29
C PHE A 64 -6.84 -1.12 -3.58
N LEU A 65 -7.03 0.03 -4.25
CA LEU A 65 -7.80 1.15 -3.72
C LEU A 65 -9.32 1.04 -4.02
N GLN A 66 -9.73 -0.06 -4.65
CA GLN A 66 -11.12 -0.45 -4.84
C GLN A 66 -11.48 -1.44 -3.72
N ASN A 67 -12.36 -1.04 -2.81
CA ASN A 67 -13.20 -1.94 -2.01
C ASN A 67 -14.62 -1.86 -2.56
#